data_AF-A0A7L1QQC5-F1
#
_entry.id   AF-A0A7L1QQC5-F1
#
_cell.length_a   1.000
_cell.length_b   1.000
_cell.length_c   1.000
_cell.angle_alpha   90.00
_cell.angle_beta   90.00
_cell.angle_gamma   90.00
#
_symmetry.space_group_name_H-M   'P 1'
#
loop_
_entity.id
_entity.type
_entity.pdbx_description
1 polymer ?
#
loop_
_entity_poly.entity_id
_entity_poly.type
_entity_poly.pdbx_seq_one_letter_code
_entity_poly.pdbx_strand_id
1 'polypeptide(L)'
;VLEENGEQVPCYSVMVSLQEVGGAETKNWSVPRKLNEFQNLHRKLSECFPSLKKVQLPSLSKLPFKSIDQKFMEKSKNQLNNFLQKLLSDERLCQSEALYAFLSPSPEHLKVIDVQGKKSSFSLSSFLERLPGDLFSHQ
;
A
#
# COMPACT_ATOMS: atom_id res chain seq x y z
N VAL A 1 -6.18 12.98 8.97
CA VAL A 1 -7.54 12.67 8.45
C VAL A 1 -7.65 13.34 7.09
N LEU A 2 -8.27 12.68 6.12
CA LEU A 2 -8.56 13.23 4.79
C LEU A 2 -10.06 13.49 4.68
N GLU A 3 -10.50 14.51 3.96
CA GLU A 3 -11.92 14.71 3.65
C GLU A 3 -12.22 14.21 2.24
N GLU A 4 -13.19 13.30 2.10
CA GLU A 4 -13.66 12.78 0.81
C GLU A 4 -15.18 12.76 0.81
N ASN A 5 -15.80 13.39 -0.20
CA ASN A 5 -17.26 13.49 -0.33
C ASN A 5 -17.99 14.03 0.92
N GLY A 6 -17.30 14.88 1.70
CA GLY A 6 -17.82 15.41 2.98
C GLY A 6 -17.69 14.46 4.17
N GLU A 7 -17.09 13.28 3.99
CA GLU A 7 -16.80 12.33 5.07
C GLU A 7 -15.32 12.41 5.46
N GLN A 8 -15.06 12.39 6.77
CA GLN A 8 -13.71 12.27 7.29
C GLN A 8 -13.22 10.82 7.19
N VAL A 9 -12.05 10.63 6.59
CA VAL A 9 -11.41 9.32 6.39
C VAL A 9 -10.07 9.29 7.11
N PRO A 10 -9.81 8.28 7.98
CA PRO A 10 -8.50 8.13 8.60
C PRO A 10 -7.47 7.76 7.53
N CYS A 11 -6.44 8.60 7.41
CA CYS A 11 -5.33 8.44 6.47
C CYS A 11 -4.02 8.50 7.26
N TYR A 12 -3.10 7.61 6.92
CA TYR A 12 -1.83 7.38 7.59
C TYR A 12 -0.70 7.45 6.56
N SER A 13 0.40 8.09 6.93
CA SER A 13 1.64 8.04 6.16
C SER A 13 2.46 6.83 6.63
N VAL A 14 2.71 5.89 5.72
CA VAL A 14 3.55 4.71 5.96
C VAL A 14 4.92 4.98 5.36
N MET A 15 5.95 5.02 6.21
CA MET A 15 7.34 5.14 5.76
C MET A 15 7.88 3.75 5.44
N VAL A 16 8.42 3.59 4.23
CA VAL A 16 8.99 2.34 3.76
C VAL A 16 10.49 2.53 3.54
N SER A 17 11.28 1.62 4.10
CA SER A 17 12.73 1.56 3.93
C SER A 17 13.08 0.22 3.31
N LEU A 18 13.65 0.24 2.11
CA LEU A 18 14.10 -0.95 1.39
C LEU A 18 15.63 -0.94 1.32
N GLN A 19 16.23 -1.98 1.92
CA GLN A 19 17.67 -2.21 1.86
C GLN A 19 17.98 -3.20 0.74
N GLU A 20 18.86 -2.84 -0.19
CA GLU A 20 19.27 -3.74 -1.26
C GLU A 20 20.25 -4.80 -0.75
N VAL A 21 20.06 -6.05 -1.19
CA VAL A 21 20.93 -7.16 -0.81
C VAL A 21 22.32 -6.92 -1.40
N GLY A 22 23.29 -6.65 -0.54
CA GLY A 22 24.69 -6.38 -0.94
C GLY A 22 25.00 -4.91 -1.25
N GLY A 23 24.05 -3.99 -1.08
CA GLY A 23 24.22 -2.56 -1.36
C GLY A 23 24.39 -1.69 -0.10
N ALA A 24 25.19 -0.63 -0.21
CA ALA A 24 25.33 0.40 0.83
C ALA A 24 24.14 1.39 0.86
N GLU A 25 23.26 1.36 -0.14
CA GLU A 25 22.16 2.32 -0.29
C GLU A 25 20.84 1.79 0.25
N THR A 26 20.15 2.63 1.02
CA THR A 26 18.79 2.38 1.52
C THR A 26 17.83 3.32 0.81
N LYS A 27 16.84 2.76 0.11
CA LYS A 27 15.77 3.53 -0.53
C LYS A 27 14.67 3.78 0.49
N ASN A 28 14.24 5.03 0.59
CA ASN A 28 13.18 5.43 1.51
C ASN A 28 12.09 6.20 0.78
N TRP A 29 10.83 5.89 1.06
CA TRP A 29 9.70 6.66 0.55
C TRP A 29 8.54 6.62 1.54
N SER A 30 7.55 7.49 1.34
CA SER A 30 6.32 7.50 2.12
C SER A 30 5.14 7.09 1.24
N VAL A 31 4.16 6.38 1.78
CA VAL A 31 2.91 6.10 1.08
C VAL A 31 1.72 6.52 1.94
N PRO A 32 0.82 7.39 1.44
CA PRO A 32 -0.44 7.66 2.12
C PRO A 32 -1.36 6.44 1.96
N ARG A 33 -1.91 5.97 3.08
CA ARG A 33 -2.83 4.84 3.14
C ARG A 33 -4.00 5.13 4.05
N LYS A 34 -5.21 4.97 3.53
CA LYS A 34 -6.47 5.09 4.25
C LYS A 34 -6.76 3.82 5.04
N LEU A 35 -7.53 3.93 6.12
CA LEU A 35 -7.89 2.77 6.96
C LEU A 35 -8.56 1.64 6.16
N ASN A 36 -9.43 1.97 5.20
CA ASN A 36 -10.09 0.98 4.34
C ASN A 36 -9.10 0.22 3.43
N GLU A 37 -7.99 0.83 3.03
CA GLU A 37 -6.93 0.16 2.26
C GLU A 37 -6.21 -0.89 3.11
N PHE A 38 -5.92 -0.60 4.38
CA PHE A 38 -5.40 -1.60 5.33
C PHE A 38 -6.37 -2.77 5.51
N GLN A 39 -7.67 -2.48 5.64
CA GLN A 39 -8.71 -3.50 5.79
C GLN A 39 -8.83 -4.37 4.52
N ASN A 40 -8.72 -3.77 3.34
CA ASN A 40 -8.72 -4.50 2.07
C ASN A 40 -7.48 -5.39 1.92
N LEU A 41 -6.29 -4.90 2.32
CA LEU A 41 -5.07 -5.71 2.37
C LEU A 41 -5.25 -6.90 3.30
N HIS A 42 -5.72 -6.67 4.54
CA HIS A 42 -5.97 -7.74 5.51
C HIS A 42 -6.94 -8.79 4.97
N ARG A 43 -8.06 -8.37 4.37
CA ARG A 43 -9.03 -9.29 3.75
C ARG A 43 -8.36 -10.18 2.72
N LYS A 44 -7.67 -9.59 1.72
CA LYS A 44 -6.97 -10.32 0.66
C LYS A 44 -5.96 -11.32 1.21
N LEU A 45 -5.12 -10.89 2.17
CA LEU A 45 -4.12 -11.78 2.76
C LEU A 45 -4.76 -12.88 3.63
N SER A 46 -5.87 -12.61 4.30
CA SER A 46 -6.51 -13.58 5.20
C SER A 46 -7.17 -14.76 4.47
N GLU A 47 -7.41 -14.62 3.16
CA GLU A 47 -7.90 -15.71 2.30
C GLU A 47 -6.85 -16.80 2.13
N CYS A 48 -5.58 -16.41 1.97
CA CYS A 48 -4.46 -17.34 1.79
C CYS A 48 -3.71 -17.66 3.09
N PHE A 49 -3.79 -16.80 4.11
CA PHE A 49 -3.05 -16.92 5.36
C PHE A 49 -3.99 -16.93 6.57
N PRO A 50 -4.50 -18.10 6.99
CA PRO A 50 -5.48 -18.22 8.08
C PRO A 50 -5.03 -17.63 9.43
N SER A 51 -3.71 -17.56 9.67
CA SER A 51 -3.12 -16.93 10.87
C SER A 51 -3.49 -15.46 11.02
N LEU A 52 -3.83 -14.77 9.93
CA LEU A 52 -4.23 -13.38 9.91
C LEU A 52 -5.69 -13.16 10.33
N LYS A 53 -6.56 -14.18 10.29
CA LYS A 53 -7.97 -14.06 10.70
C LYS A 53 -8.13 -13.66 12.17
N LYS A 54 -7.13 -13.95 13.01
CA LYS A 54 -7.09 -13.56 14.43
C LYS A 54 -6.68 -12.10 14.66
N VAL A 55 -6.16 -11.42 13.63
CA VAL A 55 -5.76 -10.02 13.72
C VAL A 55 -7.00 -9.14 13.54
N GLN A 56 -7.26 -8.27 14.51
CA GLN A 56 -8.32 -7.27 14.42
C GLN A 56 -7.73 -5.92 14.05
N LEU A 57 -8.26 -5.32 12.98
CA LEU A 57 -7.92 -3.96 12.58
C LEU A 57 -8.91 -2.95 13.17
N PRO A 58 -8.49 -1.67 13.28
CA PRO A 58 -9.38 -0.60 13.65
C PRO A 58 -10.60 -0.53 12.71
N SER A 59 -11.75 -0.16 13.25
CA SER A 59 -12.96 0.10 12.48
C SER A 59 -13.61 1.39 12.95
N LEU A 60 -14.20 2.10 12.00
CA LEU A 60 -15.03 3.26 12.30
C LEU A 60 -16.40 2.77 12.79
N SER A 61 -16.97 3.53 13.72
CA SER A 61 -18.35 3.30 14.12
C SER A 61 -19.29 3.84 13.07
N LYS A 62 -20.36 3.11 12.79
CA LYS A 62 -21.44 3.55 11.90
C LYS A 62 -22.40 4.55 12.56
N LEU A 63 -22.14 4.91 13.82
CA LEU A 63 -22.97 5.85 14.58
C LEU A 63 -22.60 7.30 14.22
N PRO A 64 -23.60 8.17 14.00
CA PRO A 64 -23.39 9.54 13.50
C PRO A 64 -22.65 10.47 14.46
N PHE A 65 -22.47 10.08 15.73
CA PHE A 65 -21.83 10.90 16.76
C PHE A 65 -20.38 10.50 17.07
N LYS A 66 -19.86 9.44 16.43
CA LYS A 66 -18.49 8.99 16.68
C LYS A 66 -17.55 9.67 15.69
N SER A 67 -16.88 10.71 16.13
CA SER A 67 -15.87 11.42 15.36
C SER A 67 -14.54 10.64 15.29
N ILE A 68 -13.75 10.93 14.26
CA ILE A 68 -12.36 10.49 14.16
C ILE A 68 -11.52 11.43 15.02
N ASP A 69 -11.48 11.14 16.31
CA ASP A 69 -10.72 11.92 17.28
C ASP A 69 -9.24 11.51 17.34
N GLN A 70 -8.44 12.32 18.03
CA GLN A 70 -7.01 12.08 18.20
C GLN A 70 -6.73 10.74 18.90
N LYS A 71 -7.55 10.37 19.89
CA LYS A 71 -7.41 9.13 20.66
C LYS A 71 -7.60 7.89 19.78
N PHE A 72 -8.61 7.92 18.89
CA PHE A 72 -8.82 6.91 17.88
C PHE A 72 -7.63 6.87 16.93
N MET A 73 -7.16 8.01 16.42
CA MET A 73 -6.04 8.07 15.48
C MET A 73 -4.77 7.44 16.06
N GLU A 74 -4.43 7.70 17.31
CA GLU A 74 -3.27 7.13 18.00
C GLU A 74 -3.42 5.61 18.20
N LYS A 75 -4.56 5.16 18.74
CA LYS A 75 -4.81 3.72 18.92
C LYS A 75 -4.80 2.97 17.58
N SER A 76 -5.44 3.56 16.57
CA SER A 76 -5.51 3.02 15.22
C SER A 76 -4.12 2.91 14.61
N LYS A 77 -3.31 3.98 14.68
CA LYS A 77 -1.91 3.99 14.21
C LYS A 77 -1.11 2.85 14.82
N ASN A 78 -1.21 2.64 16.14
CA ASN A 78 -0.48 1.58 16.83
C ASN A 78 -0.92 0.18 16.36
N GLN A 79 -2.24 -0.05 16.21
CA GLN A 79 -2.77 -1.32 15.72
C GLN A 79 -2.34 -1.60 14.27
N LEU A 80 -2.40 -0.59 13.40
CA LEU A 80 -1.98 -0.69 12.01
C LEU A 80 -0.47 -0.92 11.89
N ASN A 81 0.34 -0.26 12.71
CA ASN A 81 1.78 -0.49 12.75
C ASN A 81 2.10 -1.94 13.15
N ASN A 82 1.49 -2.44 14.23
CA ASN A 82 1.68 -3.83 14.67
C ASN A 82 1.22 -4.84 13.61
N PHE A 83 0.14 -4.53 12.88
CA PHE A 83 -0.30 -5.34 11.75
C PHE A 83 0.77 -5.43 10.66
N LEU A 84 1.30 -4.29 10.19
CA LEU A 84 2.35 -4.27 9.17
C LEU A 84 3.61 -5.01 9.63
N GLN A 85 4.06 -4.78 10.87
CA GLN A 85 5.22 -5.50 11.43
C GLN A 85 5.00 -7.01 11.44
N LYS A 86 3.79 -7.47 11.80
CA LYS A 86 3.45 -8.90 11.74
C LYS A 86 3.46 -9.45 10.31
N LEU A 87 2.99 -8.68 9.33
CA LEU A 87 3.08 -9.09 7.92
C LEU A 87 4.53 -9.24 7.48
N LEU A 88 5.38 -8.27 7.82
CA LEU A 88 6.78 -8.24 7.43
C LEU A 88 7.66 -9.27 8.16
N SER A 89 7.18 -9.81 9.29
CA SER A 89 7.88 -10.87 10.03
C SER A 89 7.71 -12.28 9.44
N ASP A 90 6.76 -12.50 8.52
CA ASP A 90 6.55 -13.79 7.86
C ASP A 90 7.03 -13.68 6.41
N GLU A 91 8.13 -14.36 6.09
CA GLU A 91 8.75 -14.31 4.76
C GLU A 91 7.77 -14.68 3.62
N ARG A 92 6.78 -15.54 3.91
CA ARG A 92 5.77 -15.93 2.91
C ARG A 92 4.81 -14.79 2.61
N LEU A 93 4.52 -13.95 3.59
CA LEU A 93 3.70 -12.74 3.40
C LEU A 93 4.49 -11.65 2.67
N CYS A 94 5.81 -11.55 2.89
CA CYS A 94 6.68 -10.62 2.17
C CYS A 94 6.71 -10.85 0.65
N GLN A 95 6.44 -12.07 0.19
CA GLN A 95 6.33 -12.40 -1.25
C GLN A 95 4.96 -12.06 -1.85
N SER A 96 4.01 -11.60 -1.05
CA SER A 96 2.68 -11.27 -1.53
C SER A 96 2.68 -10.01 -2.40
N GLU A 97 2.19 -10.14 -3.62
CA GLU A 97 1.97 -9.02 -4.53
C GLU A 97 1.06 -7.94 -3.91
N ALA A 98 0.03 -8.36 -3.16
CA ALA A 98 -0.88 -7.43 -2.50
C ALA A 98 -0.16 -6.57 -1.44
N LEU A 99 0.80 -7.16 -0.71
CA LEU A 99 1.63 -6.42 0.24
C LEU A 99 2.64 -5.51 -0.47
N TYR A 100 3.27 -6.02 -1.54
CA TYR A 100 4.18 -5.21 -2.36
C TYR A 100 3.47 -3.98 -2.94
N ALA A 101 2.33 -4.16 -3.60
CA ALA A 101 1.52 -3.06 -4.13
C ALA A 101 1.03 -2.09 -3.05
N PHE A 102 0.74 -2.60 -1.85
CA PHE A 102 0.39 -1.75 -0.71
C PHE A 102 1.55 -0.88 -0.23
N LEU A 103 2.80 -1.36 -0.29
CA LEU A 103 3.98 -0.62 0.16
C LEU A 103 4.68 0.13 -0.97
N SER A 104 4.38 -0.16 -2.23
CA SER A 104 5.03 0.47 -3.39
C SER A 104 4.74 1.97 -3.45
N PRO A 105 5.72 2.79 -3.91
CA PRO A 105 5.54 4.23 -4.05
C PRO A 105 4.26 4.58 -4.80
N SER A 106 3.56 5.63 -4.37
CA SER A 106 2.42 6.13 -5.13
C SER A 106 2.88 6.74 -6.46
N PRO A 107 2.02 6.85 -7.49
CA PRO A 107 2.38 7.49 -8.76
C PRO A 107 2.97 8.90 -8.59
N GLU A 108 2.56 9.63 -7.56
CA GLU A 108 3.10 10.96 -7.21
C GLU A 108 4.57 10.88 -6.79
N HIS A 109 4.97 9.82 -6.07
CA HIS A 109 6.38 9.59 -5.72
C HIS A 109 7.21 9.21 -6.95
N LEU A 110 6.63 8.49 -7.92
CA LEU A 110 7.30 8.19 -9.19
C LEU A 110 7.57 9.44 -10.02
N LYS A 111 6.65 10.43 -9.98
CA LYS A 111 6.85 11.73 -10.65
C LYS A 111 8.03 12.51 -10.09
N VAL A 112 8.33 12.40 -8.79
CA VAL A 112 9.45 13.11 -8.16
C VAL A 112 10.81 12.51 -8.57
N ILE A 113 10.88 11.20 -8.75
CA ILE A 113 12.10 10.51 -9.21
C ILE A 113 12.49 10.98 -10.63
N ASP A 114 11.51 11.21 -11.50
CA ASP A 114 11.72 11.65 -12.90
C ASP A 114 12.29 13.08 -13.00
N VAL A 115 12.22 13.89 -11.93
CA VAL A 115 12.76 15.26 -11.90
C VAL A 115 14.28 15.29 -11.69
N GLN A 116 14.88 14.27 -11.07
CA GLN A 116 16.32 14.23 -10.79
C GLN A 116 17.13 13.25 -11.65
N GLY A 117 16.49 12.41 -12.47
CA GLY A 117 17.21 11.49 -13.34
C GLY A 117 16.44 11.19 -14.62
N LYS A 118 16.94 11.73 -15.74
CA LYS A 118 16.62 11.37 -17.14
C LYS A 118 15.18 10.91 -17.39
N LYS A 119 14.36 11.82 -17.93
CA LYS A 119 13.08 11.55 -18.61
C LYS A 119 13.09 10.18 -19.27
N SER A 120 12.56 9.18 -18.59
CA SER A 120 12.39 7.85 -19.19
C SER A 120 11.25 8.00 -20.18
N SER A 121 11.58 8.23 -21.45
CA SER A 121 10.63 8.27 -22.56
C SER A 121 10.09 6.86 -22.79
N PHE A 122 9.24 6.41 -21.87
CA PHE A 122 8.46 5.22 -22.07
C PHE A 122 7.31 5.56 -23.02
N SER A 123 7.47 5.16 -24.28
CA SER A 123 6.42 5.26 -25.29
C SER A 123 5.63 3.95 -25.32
N LEU A 124 4.32 4.04 -25.07
CA LEU A 124 3.41 2.89 -25.18
C LEU A 124 3.46 2.30 -26.60
N SER A 125 3.62 3.13 -27.63
CA SER A 125 3.73 2.68 -29.02
C SER A 125 4.92 1.73 -29.21
N SER A 126 6.09 2.08 -28.69
CA SER A 126 7.31 1.25 -28.79
C SER A 126 7.26 -0.02 -27.93
N PHE A 127 6.38 -0.05 -26.91
CA PHE A 127 6.11 -1.27 -26.14
C PHE A 127 5.17 -2.20 -26.92
N LEU A 128 4.08 -1.66 -27.47
CA LEU A 128 3.10 -2.43 -28.25
C LEU A 128 3.70 -3.03 -29.53
N GLU A 129 4.61 -2.31 -30.20
CA GLU A 129 5.35 -2.81 -31.37
C GLU A 129 6.27 -4.01 -31.05
N ARG A 130 6.67 -4.18 -29.78
CA ARG A 130 7.53 -5.28 -29.32
C ARG A 130 6.73 -6.46 -28.76
N LEU A 131 5.44 -6.29 -28.54
CA LEU A 131 4.59 -7.40 -28.12
C LEU A 131 4.31 -8.30 -29.33
N PRO A 132 4.29 -9.63 -29.16
CA PRO A 132 3.83 -10.52 -30.21
C PRO A 132 2.44 -10.03 -30.65
N GLY A 133 2.28 -9.83 -31.96
CA GLY A 133 1.15 -9.11 -32.58
C GLY A 133 -0.23 -9.75 -32.43
N ASP A 134 -0.41 -10.64 -31.45
CA ASP A 134 -1.67 -11.28 -31.12
C ASP A 134 -1.79 -11.44 -29.61
N LEU A 135 -2.29 -10.41 -28.93
CA LEU A 135 -2.58 -10.45 -27.48
C LEU A 135 -4.00 -10.97 -27.19
N PHE A 136 -4.81 -11.15 -28.23
CA PHE A 136 -6.19 -11.63 -28.13
C PHE A 136 -6.45 -12.62 -29.26
N SER A 137 -6.11 -13.90 -29.04
CA SER A 137 -6.65 -14.96 -29.89
C SER A 137 -8.09 -15.25 -29.44
N HIS A 138 -9.03 -15.12 -30.38
CA HIS A 138 -10.37 -15.66 -30.19
C HIS A 138 -10.35 -17.17 -30.40
N GLN A 139 -11.00 -17.90 -29.50
CA GLN A 139 -11.66 -19.17 -29.82
C GLN A 139 -13.11 -19.10 -29.34
#